data_AF-A0A5K1ASL0-F1
#
_entry.id   AF-A0A5K1ASL0-F1
#
_cell.length_a   1.000
_cell.length_b   1.000
_cell.length_c   1.000
_cell.angle_alpha   90.00
_cell.angle_beta   90.00
_cell.angle_gamma   90.00
#
_symmetry.space_group_name_H-M   'P 1'
#
loop_
_entity.id
_entity.type
_entity.pdbx_description
1 polymer ?
#
loop_
_entity_poly.entity_id
_entity_poly.type
_entity_poly.pdbx_seq_one_letter_code
_entity_poly.pdbx_strand_id
1 'polypeptide(L)' 'GHEELDAASLREHEEFTKVKNIATIELGRYEIETWYFSPFPPEYSDVSKLYFCEFCLNFMKRKEQLQRHM' A
#
# COMPACT_ATOMS: atom_id res chain seq x y z
N GLY A 1 28.83 10.66 -17.62
CA GLY A 1 28.10 11.53 -16.67
C GLY A 1 26.59 11.43 -16.79
N HIS A 2 26.02 10.33 -17.29
CA HIS A 2 24.58 10.05 -17.34
C HIS A 2 24.35 8.61 -16.86
N GLU A 3 24.97 8.28 -15.73
CA GLU A 3 24.95 6.94 -15.12
C GLU A 3 24.83 7.09 -13.60
N GLU A 4 25.37 8.19 -13.04
CA GLU A 4 25.23 8.56 -11.62
C GLU A 4 23.84 9.09 -11.25
N LEU A 5 23.10 9.68 -12.21
CA LEU A 5 21.72 10.16 -12.00
C LEU A 5 20.72 9.00 -11.81
N ASP A 6 20.94 7.87 -12.49
CA ASP A 6 20.14 6.65 -12.32
C ASP A 6 20.42 5.98 -10.98
N ALA A 7 21.69 5.87 -10.58
CA ALA A 7 22.06 5.22 -9.33
C ALA A 7 21.55 5.95 -8.08
N ALA A 8 21.53 7.29 -8.09
CA ALA A 8 20.98 8.08 -6.99
C ALA A 8 19.45 7.95 -6.91
N SER A 9 18.76 8.00 -8.06
CA SER A 9 17.30 7.84 -8.14
C SER A 9 16.86 6.43 -7.71
N LEU A 10 17.60 5.39 -8.12
CA LEU A 10 17.36 4.01 -7.71
C LEU A 10 17.57 3.83 -6.20
N ARG A 11 18.63 4.41 -5.63
CA ARG A 11 18.87 4.38 -4.18
C ARG A 11 17.79 5.08 -3.38
N GLU A 12 17.34 6.25 -3.83
CA GLU A 12 16.27 7.00 -3.17
C GLU A 12 14.93 6.23 -3.24
N HIS A 13 14.64 5.59 -4.37
CA HIS A 13 13.49 4.70 -4.54
C HIS A 13 13.58 3.43 -3.68
N GLU A 14 14.76 2.81 -3.58
CA GLU A 14 15.04 1.67 -2.70
C GLU A 14 14.93 2.06 -1.22
N GLU A 15 15.36 3.26 -0.83
CA GLU A 15 15.21 3.74 0.54
C GLU A 15 13.75 4.06 0.89
N PHE A 16 12.98 4.58 -0.06
CA PHE A 16 11.54 4.80 0.11
C PHE A 16 10.75 3.48 0.22
N THR A 17 11.17 2.44 -0.50
CA THR A 17 10.52 1.12 -0.48
C THR A 17 10.90 0.24 0.70
N LYS A 18 11.94 0.61 1.48
CA LYS A 18 12.35 -0.10 2.71
C LYS A 18 11.36 0.03 3.87
N VAL A 19 10.50 1.04 3.87
CA VAL A 19 9.54 1.28 4.96
C VAL A 19 8.13 0.95 4.48
N LYS A 20 7.56 -0.14 5.00
CA LYS A 20 6.15 -0.49 4.75
C LYS A 20 5.23 0.56 5.36
N ASN A 21 4.37 1.16 4.53
CA ASN A 21 3.37 2.15 4.97
C ASN A 21 2.08 1.48 5.45
N ILE A 22 1.60 0.47 4.72
CA ILE A 22 0.51 -0.40 5.14
C ILE A 22 1.14 -1.71 5.63
N ALA A 23 0.72 -2.23 6.77
CA ALA A 23 1.25 -3.48 7.34
C ALA A 23 0.45 -4.71 6.87
N THR A 24 -0.87 -4.60 6.78
CA THR A 24 -1.74 -5.70 6.34
C THR A 24 -2.87 -5.22 5.43
N ILE A 25 -3.39 -6.11 4.60
CA ILE A 25 -4.63 -5.89 3.84
C ILE A 25 -5.62 -7.02 4.10
N GLU A 26 -6.91 -6.73 4.01
CA GLU A 26 -7.98 -7.73 3.97
C GLU A 26 -8.51 -7.84 2.54
N LEU A 27 -8.52 -9.05 1.98
CA LEU A 27 -9.08 -9.33 0.65
C LEU A 27 -9.97 -10.58 0.75
N GLY A 28 -11.27 -10.38 0.60
CA GLY A 28 -12.27 -11.41 0.87
C GLY A 28 -12.14 -11.92 2.31
N ARG A 29 -11.89 -13.22 2.47
CA ARG A 29 -11.71 -13.87 3.80
C ARG A 29 -10.27 -13.91 4.31
N TYR A 30 -9.31 -13.35 3.59
CA TYR A 30 -7.89 -13.45 3.91
C TYR A 30 -7.35 -12.13 4.44
N GLU A 31 -6.52 -12.22 5.47
CA GLU A 31 -5.64 -11.13 5.91
C GLU A 31 -4.22 -11.42 5.42
N ILE A 32 -3.61 -10.45 4.74
CA ILE A 32 -2.35 -10.61 4.02
C ILE A 32 -1.36 -9.56 4.54
N GLU A 33 -0.18 -10.00 4.98
CA GLU A 33 0.91 -9.09 5.34
C GLU A 33 1.58 -8.53 4.08
N THR A 34 1.85 -7.22 4.08
CA THR A 34 2.55 -6.55 2.98
C THR A 34 4.06 -6.71 3.09
N TRP A 35 4.73 -6.79 1.94
CA TRP A 35 6.19 -6.94 1.89
C TRP A 35 6.91 -5.65 1.59
N TYR A 36 6.29 -4.78 0.80
CA TYR A 36 6.90 -3.55 0.29
C TYR A 36 5.96 -2.36 0.50
N PHE A 37 6.55 -1.17 0.47
CA PHE A 37 5.80 0.07 0.33
C PHE A 37 4.90 0.06 -0.90
N SER A 38 3.73 0.70 -0.81
CA SER A 38 2.88 1.00 -1.95
C SER A 38 2.46 2.48 -1.91
N PRO A 39 2.41 3.21 -3.04
CA PRO A 39 2.13 4.65 -3.09
C PRO A 39 0.63 4.95 -2.87
N PHE A 40 0.11 4.62 -1.69
CA PHE A 40 -1.24 4.96 -1.30
C PHE A 40 -1.38 6.47 -1.06
N PRO A 41 -2.58 7.04 -1.28
CA PRO A 41 -2.81 8.45 -1.02
C PRO A 41 -2.51 8.86 0.43
N PRO A 42 -2.11 10.12 0.69
CA PRO A 42 -1.73 10.59 2.01
C PRO A 42 -2.80 10.42 3.09
N GLU A 43 -4.09 10.44 2.73
CA GLU A 43 -5.19 10.21 3.69
C GLU A 43 -5.24 8.79 4.30
N TYR A 44 -4.40 7.87 3.81
CA TYR A 44 -4.23 6.52 4.34
C TYR A 44 -2.92 6.33 5.13
N SER A 45 -2.13 7.38 5.31
CA SER A 45 -0.84 7.31 6.02
C SER A 45 -0.95 6.97 7.51
N ASP A 46 -2.12 7.20 8.12
CA ASP A 46 -2.43 6.94 9.53
C ASP A 46 -3.03 5.56 9.79
N VAL A 47 -3.24 4.73 8.76
CA VAL A 47 -3.76 3.36 8.92
C VAL A 47 -2.72 2.32 8.58
N SER A 48 -2.65 1.30 9.42
CA SER A 48 -1.79 0.13 9.19
C SER A 48 -2.49 -0.96 8.38
N LYS A 49 -3.82 -0.90 8.20
CA LYS A 49 -4.61 -1.91 7.50
C LYS A 49 -5.56 -1.28 6.47
N LEU A 50 -5.64 -1.88 5.28
CA LEU A 50 -6.62 -1.54 4.24
C LEU A 50 -7.56 -2.73 3.96
N TYR A 51 -8.77 -2.42 3.48
CA TYR A 51 -9.79 -3.41 3.14
C TYR A 51 -10.06 -3.33 1.65
N PHE A 52 -9.91 -4.44 0.92
CA PHE A 52 -10.11 -4.52 -0.51
C PHE A 52 -11.37 -5.32 -0.82
N CYS A 53 -12.16 -4.83 -1.77
CA CYS A 53 -13.23 -5.60 -2.38
C CYS A 53 -12.63 -6.70 -3.26
N GLU A 54 -13.01 -7.95 -3.01
CA GLU A 54 -12.49 -9.11 -3.76
C GLU A 54 -12.96 -9.16 -5.22
N PHE A 55 -13.96 -8.35 -5.60
CA PHE A 55 -14.50 -8.31 -6.95
C PHE A 55 -13.91 -7.17 -7.79
N CYS A 56 -13.83 -5.95 -7.24
CA CYS A 56 -13.42 -4.76 -7.99
C CYS A 56 -12.04 -4.22 -7.60
N LEU A 57 -11.41 -4.78 -6.55
CA LEU A 57 -10.12 -4.35 -5.99
C LEU A 57 -10.08 -2.90 -5.49
N ASN A 58 -11.24 -2.24 -5.36
CA ASN A 58 -11.33 -0.96 -4.68
C ASN A 58 -10.97 -1.15 -3.20
N PHE A 59 -10.22 -0.20 -2.64
CA PHE A 59 -9.75 -0.25 -1.28
C PHE A 59 -10.41 0.81 -0.40
N MET A 60 -10.55 0.49 0.88
CA MET A 60 -11.22 1.32 1.86
C MET A 60 -10.43 1.37 3.16
N LYS A 61 -10.56 2.50 3.87
CA LYS A 61 -9.89 2.75 5.15
C LYS A 61 -10.49 1.98 6.34
N ARG A 62 -11.78 1.66 6.28
CA ARG A 62 -12.54 1.02 7.36
C ARG A 62 -13.37 -0.15 6.82
N LYS A 63 -13.59 -1.16 7.66
CA LYS A 63 -14.37 -2.35 7.30
C LYS A 63 -15.82 -2.01 6.95
N GLU A 64 -16.40 -1.04 7.65
CA GLU A 64 -17.77 -0.58 7.44
C GLU A 64 -17.97 0.03 6.04
N GLN A 65 -16.92 0.61 5.43
CA GLN A 65 -16.98 1.14 4.07
C GLN A 65 -17.01 -0.01 3.06
N LEU A 66 -16.22 -1.06 3.26
CA LEU A 66 -16.27 -2.27 2.46
C LEU A 66 -17.64 -2.96 2.57
N GLN A 67 -18.20 -3.05 3.79
CA GLN A 67 -19.54 -3.62 4.02
C GLN A 67 -20.66 -2.84 3.33
N ARG A 68 -20.53 -1.53 3.15
CA ARG A 68 -21.50 -0.71 2.41
C ARG A 68 -21.31 -0.77 0.90
N HIS A 69 -20.11 -1.16 0.45
CA HIS A 69 -19.78 -1.28 -0.97
C HIS A 69 -20.26 -2.61 -1.57
N MET A 70 -20.21 -3.68 -0.77
CA MET A 70 -20.73 -5.02 -1.12
C MET A 70 -22.27 -5.06 -1.02
#